data_AF-A0A820L827-F1
#
_entry.id   AF-A0A820L827-F1
#
_cell.length_a   1.000
_cell.length_b   1.000
_cell.length_c   1.000
_cell.angle_alpha   90.00
_cell.angle_beta   90.00
_cell.angle_gamma   90.00
#
_symmetry.space_group_name_H-M   'P 1'
#
loop_
_entity.id
_entity.type
_entity.pdbx_description
1 polymer ?
#
loop_
_entity_poly.entity_id
_entity_poly.type
_entity_poly.pdbx_seq_one_letter_code
_entity_poly.pdbx_strand_id
1 'polypeptide(L)' 'MSITSTNLEVPVFYPTYDEFKNFSSYVSKIESCGAHKIGLAKIVPPKEWIARRMGYKQKQIEET' A
#
# COMPACT_ATOMS: atom_id res chain seq x y z
N MET A 1 24.32 -20.74 1.34
CA MET A 1 23.01 -21.42 1.20
C MET A 1 22.35 -20.88 -0.05
N SER A 2 22.23 -21.72 -1.09
CA SER A 2 21.57 -21.36 -2.35
C SER A 2 20.06 -21.46 -2.13
N ILE A 3 19.35 -20.32 -2.15
CA ILE A 3 17.89 -20.30 -2.07
C ILE A 3 17.31 -20.19 -3.47
N THR A 4 17.10 -21.32 -4.12
CA THR A 4 16.06 -21.44 -5.15
C THR A 4 14.73 -21.53 -4.43
N SER A 5 14.06 -20.40 -4.22
CA SER A 5 12.64 -20.36 -3.90
C SER A 5 12.01 -19.23 -4.70
N THR A 6 11.57 -19.57 -5.89
CA THR A 6 10.72 -18.74 -6.76
C THR A 6 9.30 -18.70 -6.19
N ASN A 7 9.13 -18.26 -4.94
CA ASN A 7 7.82 -17.86 -4.48
C ASN A 7 7.65 -16.38 -4.83
N LEU A 8 7.17 -16.12 -6.05
CA LEU A 8 6.84 -14.80 -6.59
C LEU A 8 5.52 -14.29 -5.97
N GLU A 9 5.41 -14.37 -4.65
CA GLU A 9 4.25 -13.88 -3.93
C GLU A 9 4.35 -12.35 -3.80
N VAL A 10 3.25 -11.66 -4.06
CA VAL A 10 3.18 -10.21 -3.90
C VAL A 10 3.23 -9.89 -2.40
N PRO A 11 4.25 -9.18 -1.91
CA PRO A 11 4.35 -8.86 -0.50
C PRO A 11 3.21 -7.92 -0.06
N VAL A 12 2.64 -8.20 1.11
CA VAL A 12 1.60 -7.40 1.74
C VAL A 12 2.12 -6.80 3.05
N PHE A 13 2.06 -5.48 3.17
CA PHE A 13 2.55 -4.72 4.32
C PHE A 13 1.41 -4.11 5.13
N TYR A 14 1.57 -4.06 6.45
CA TYR A 14 0.63 -3.51 7.43
C TYR A 14 1.35 -2.51 8.34
N PRO A 15 1.58 -1.26 7.90
CA PRO A 15 2.28 -0.25 8.69
C PRO A 15 1.53 0.18 9.94
N THR A 16 2.28 0.69 10.92
CA THR A 16 1.71 1.53 11.97
C THR A 16 1.38 2.93 11.41
N TYR A 17 0.61 3.72 12.16
CA TYR A 17 0.29 5.09 11.75
C TYR A 17 1.55 5.95 11.52
N ASP A 18 2.53 5.87 12.43
CA ASP A 18 3.77 6.65 12.33
C ASP A 18 4.61 6.27 11.10
N GLU A 19 4.66 4.98 10.77
CA GLU A 19 5.32 4.49 9.56
C GLU A 19 4.57 4.94 8.30
N PHE A 20 3.24 4.89 8.31
CA PHE A 20 2.41 5.24 7.17
C PHE A 20 2.38 6.74 6.88
N LYS A 21 2.60 7.59 7.89
CA LYS A 21 2.53 9.05 7.79
C LYS A 21 3.51 9.63 6.77
N ASN A 22 4.71 9.06 6.64
CA ASN A 22 5.72 9.49 5.68
C ASN A 22 5.86 8.47 4.54
N PHE A 23 5.21 8.77 3.42
CA PHE A 23 5.21 7.92 2.24
C PHE A 23 6.62 7.57 1.74
N SER A 24 7.49 8.57 1.55
CA SER A 24 8.83 8.35 0.96
C SER A 24 9.69 7.47 1.85
N SER A 25 9.70 7.73 3.16
CA SER A 25 10.44 6.89 4.11
C SER A 25 9.91 5.46 4.16
N TYR A 26 8.59 5.28 4.08
CA TYR A 26 7.99 3.95 4.07
C TYR A 26 8.28 3.18 2.77
N VAL A 27 8.29 3.87 1.62
CA VAL A 27 8.71 3.28 0.34
C VAL A 27 10.14 2.76 0.43
N SER A 28 11.09 3.57 0.92
CA SER A 28 12.48 3.12 1.10
C SER A 28 12.58 1.90 2.04
N LYS A 29 11.75 1.84 3.09
CA LYS A 29 11.68 0.68 3.99
C LYS A 29 11.23 -0.58 3.25
N ILE A 30 10.12 -0.54 2.50
CA ILE A 30 9.63 -1.73 1.78
C ILE A 30 10.54 -2.16 0.63
N GLU A 31 11.25 -1.20 0.01
CA GLU A 31 12.29 -1.50 -0.97
C GLU A 31 13.47 -2.24 -0.34
N SER A 32 13.88 -1.86 0.87
CA SER A 32 14.95 -2.57 1.60
C SER A 32 14.56 -4.02 1.93
N CYS A 33 13.27 -4.32 2.07
CA CYS A 33 12.74 -5.68 2.20
C CYS A 33 12.71 -6.48 0.89
N GLY A 34 13.11 -5.88 -0.23
CA GLY A 34 13.15 -6.55 -1.54
C GLY A 34 11.85 -6.52 -2.32
N ALA A 35 10.85 -5.73 -1.92
CA ALA A 35 9.56 -5.65 -2.62
C ALA A 35 9.70 -5.20 -4.09
N HIS A 36 10.64 -4.30 -4.38
CA HIS A 36 10.95 -3.85 -5.73
C HIS A 36 11.44 -4.97 -6.66
N LYS A 37 12.04 -6.04 -6.11
CA LYS A 37 12.50 -7.20 -6.88
C LYS A 37 11.34 -8.05 -7.41
N ILE A 38 10.18 -7.97 -6.76
CA ILE A 38 8.92 -8.60 -7.21
C ILE A 38 8.19 -7.72 -8.22
N GLY A 39 8.41 -6.40 -8.18
CA GLY A 39 7.79 -5.42 -9.10
C GLY A 39 6.38 -4.97 -8.70
N LEU A 40 5.79 -5.55 -7.65
CA LEU A 40 4.50 -5.17 -7.08
C LEU A 40 4.50 -5.38 -5.57
N ALA A 41 3.80 -4.53 -4.84
CA ALA A 41 3.54 -4.66 -3.40
C ALA A 41 2.14 -4.16 -3.06
N LYS A 42 1.52 -4.74 -2.03
CA LYS A 42 0.27 -4.26 -1.44
C LYS A 42 0.54 -3.64 -0.07
N ILE A 43 -0.02 -2.48 0.20
CA ILE A 43 0.02 -1.85 1.52
C ILE A 43 -1.43 -1.72 2.00
N VAL A 44 -1.75 -2.34 3.13
CA VAL A 44 -3.04 -2.17 3.79
C VAL A 44 -2.89 -1.03 4.80
N PRO A 45 -3.61 0.09 4.65
CA PRO A 45 -3.42 1.23 5.54
C PRO A 45 -3.83 0.89 6.98
N PRO A 46 -3.28 1.61 7.96
CA PRO A 46 -3.64 1.44 9.36
C PRO A 46 -5.11 1.87 9.57
N LYS A 47 -5.81 1.27 10.55
CA LYS A 47 -7.28 1.37 10.68
C LYS A 47 -7.76 2.80 10.94
N GLU A 48 -6.90 3.62 11.52
CA GLU A 48 -7.14 4.99 11.94
C GLU A 48 -6.95 5.96 10.76
N TRP A 49 -6.36 5.50 9.64
CA TRP A 49 -6.19 6.31 8.46
C TRP A 49 -7.50 6.44 7.68
N ILE A 50 -7.93 7.68 7.48
CA ILE A 50 -9.14 8.01 6.74
C ILE A 50 -8.75 8.77 5.48
N ALA A 51 -8.87 8.13 4.31
CA ALA A 51 -8.48 8.70 3.02
C ALA A 51 -9.23 9.99 2.67
N ARG A 52 -10.48 10.13 3.14
CA ARG A 52 -11.35 11.25 2.82
C ARG A 52 -12.10 11.74 4.05
N ARG A 53 -12.10 13.05 4.24
CA ARG A 53 -12.85 13.69 5.33
C ARG A 53 -14.37 13.45 5.23
N MET A 54 -14.90 13.30 4.02
CA MET A 54 -16.33 13.06 3.74
C MET A 54 -16.52 12.17 2.49
N GLY A 55 -17.71 11.55 2.37
CA GLY A 55 -18.09 10.69 1.25
C GLY A 55 -18.27 11.42 -0.10
N TYR A 56 -18.47 10.67 -1.19
CA TYR A 56 -18.77 11.26 -2.49
C TYR A 56 -20.18 11.86 -2.50
N LYS A 57 -20.32 13.06 -3.07
CA LYS A 57 -21.64 13.60 -3.41
C LYS A 57 -22.18 12.84 -4.62
N GLN A 58 -23.39 12.31 -4.53
CA GLN A 58 -24.05 11.67 -5.67
C GLN A 58 -24.43 12.77 -6.66
N LYS A 59 -23.81 12.77 -7.85
CA LYS A 59 -24.30 13.62 -8.94
C LYS A 59 -25.58 12.96 -9.46
N GLN A 60 -26.69 13.70 -9.46
CA GLN A 60 -27.86 13.31 -10.23
C GLN A 60 -27.46 13.40 -11.70
N ILE A 61 -27.45 12.26 -12.39
CA ILE A 61 -27.31 12.23 -13.85
C ILE A 61 -28.71 12.51 -14.36
N GLU A 62 -28.95 13.72 -14.87
CA GLU A 62 -30.15 14.01 -15.64
C GLU A 62 -29.95 13.39 -17.03
N GLU A 63 -30.71 12.34 -17.33
CA GLU A 63 -30.79 11.77 -18.67
C GLU A 63 -31.52 12.78 -19.58
N THR A 64 -30.84 13.26 -20.62
CA THR A 64 -31.44 14.04 -21.73
C THR A 64 -31.61 13.13 -22.94
#